data_AF-A0A359M6F0-F1
#
_entry.id   AF-A0A359M6F0-F1
#
_cell.length_a   1.000
_cell.length_b   1.000
_cell.length_c   1.000
_cell.angle_alpha   90.00
_cell.angle_beta   90.00
_cell.angle_gamma   90.00
#
_symmetry.space_group_name_H-M   'P 1'
#
loop_
_entity.id
_entity.type
_entity.pdbx_description
1 polymer ?
#
loop_
_entity_poly.entity_id
_entity_poly.type
_entity_poly.pdbx_seq_one_letter_code
_entity_poly.pdbx_strand_id
1 'polypeptide(L)'
;MKIKGIEVVRTSTPQFVRDALKRTLELIFETADQKAVKDYLDSQHVIFKTLPFEKVAFPRGVNEFNKYIGQTKGVPLAPRAAIVFNKFVKMMNLEDKYQLIHEGDKVKYCYLKEPNRVGSNAIACLDKFPVEFDRMCPIDYDLQWEKAYMNPMEKIFELIGWSMNNKAVSLEDFFS
;
A
#
# COMPACT_ATOMS: atom_id res chain seq x y z
N MET A 1 14.83 -0.20 -21.61
CA MET A 1 13.64 -0.69 -22.34
C MET A 1 12.46 0.26 -22.07
N LYS A 2 11.81 0.85 -23.09
CA LYS A 2 10.61 1.70 -22.89
C LYS A 2 9.37 0.80 -22.90
N ILE A 3 8.95 0.33 -21.73
CA ILE A 3 7.68 -0.38 -21.56
C ILE A 3 6.55 0.64 -21.79
N LYS A 4 6.12 0.80 -23.04
CA LYS A 4 4.93 1.57 -23.41
C LYS A 4 3.79 0.57 -23.62
N GLY A 5 2.77 0.59 -22.77
CA GLY A 5 1.55 -0.21 -22.95
C GLY A 5 1.24 -1.21 -21.83
N ILE A 6 2.16 -1.48 -20.90
CA ILE A 6 1.87 -2.22 -19.68
C ILE A 6 1.57 -1.19 -18.58
N GLU A 7 0.29 -0.91 -18.35
CA GLU A 7 -0.26 0.11 -17.44
C GLU A 7 -0.02 -0.17 -15.94
N VAL A 8 0.95 -1.03 -15.62
CA VAL A 8 1.15 -1.66 -14.30
C VAL A 8 1.83 -0.71 -13.31
N VAL A 9 2.58 0.26 -13.82
CA VAL A 9 3.31 1.23 -12.99
C VAL A 9 2.61 2.59 -13.05
N ARG A 10 1.70 2.83 -12.10
CA ARG A 10 0.98 4.11 -11.98
C ARG A 10 1.74 5.06 -11.04
N THR A 11 1.63 6.37 -11.27
CA THR A 11 2.20 7.41 -10.37
C THR A 11 1.60 7.37 -8.98
N SER A 12 0.44 6.71 -8.87
CA SER A 12 -0.33 6.48 -7.67
C SER A 12 0.19 5.26 -6.88
N THR A 13 1.23 4.56 -7.34
CA THR A 13 1.88 3.43 -6.63
C THR A 13 3.13 3.92 -5.87
N PRO A 14 3.46 3.39 -4.67
CA PRO A 14 4.66 3.78 -3.93
C PRO A 14 5.94 3.57 -4.76
N GLN A 15 6.92 4.47 -4.63
CA GLN A 15 8.11 4.45 -5.49
C GLN A 15 8.87 3.12 -5.42
N PHE A 16 9.08 2.57 -4.23
CA PHE A 16 9.73 1.27 -4.05
C PHE A 16 9.03 0.17 -4.86
N VAL A 17 7.70 0.13 -4.78
CA VAL A 17 6.86 -0.84 -5.49
C VAL A 17 6.95 -0.62 -7.00
N ARG A 18 6.97 0.63 -7.47
CA ARG A 18 7.14 0.93 -8.91
C ARG A 18 8.43 0.35 -9.46
N ASP A 19 9.53 0.46 -8.72
CA ASP A 19 10.83 -0.02 -9.17
C ASP A 19 10.89 -1.56 -9.13
N ALA A 20 10.33 -2.18 -8.09
CA ALA A 20 10.25 -3.63 -7.99
C ALA A 20 9.33 -4.24 -9.08
N LEU A 21 8.21 -3.59 -9.43
CA LEU A 21 7.34 -4.00 -10.53
C LEU A 21 8.07 -3.97 -11.87
N LYS A 22 8.82 -2.90 -12.15
CA LYS A 22 9.61 -2.80 -13.39
C LYS A 22 10.65 -3.91 -13.46
N ARG A 23 11.39 -4.13 -12.37
CA ARG A 23 12.42 -5.17 -12.35
C ARG A 23 11.83 -6.57 -12.50
N THR A 24 10.65 -6.81 -11.96
CA THR A 24 9.94 -8.08 -12.15
C THR A 24 9.58 -8.32 -13.60
N LEU A 25 9.04 -7.30 -14.28
CA LEU A 25 8.76 -7.39 -15.70
C LEU A 25 10.03 -7.67 -16.51
N GLU A 26 11.11 -6.96 -16.24
CA GLU A 26 12.42 -7.21 -16.87
C GLU A 26 12.87 -8.65 -16.63
N LEU A 27 12.79 -9.14 -15.39
CA LEU A 27 13.20 -10.50 -15.04
C LEU A 27 12.36 -11.57 -15.76
N ILE A 28 11.04 -11.37 -15.90
CA ILE A 28 10.16 -12.25 -16.69
C ILE A 28 10.66 -12.35 -18.13
N PHE A 29 10.99 -11.21 -18.77
CA PHE A 29 11.47 -11.20 -20.15
C PHE A 29 12.90 -11.73 -20.31
N GLU A 30 13.77 -11.50 -19.32
CA GLU A 30 15.17 -11.93 -19.33
C GLU A 30 15.30 -13.46 -19.18
N THR A 31 14.51 -14.06 -18.30
CA THR A 31 14.73 -15.47 -17.89
C THR A 31 13.61 -16.42 -18.30
N ALA A 32 12.37 -15.93 -18.40
CA ALA A 32 11.17 -16.77 -18.46
C ALA A 32 11.13 -17.87 -17.36
N ASP A 33 11.83 -17.65 -16.24
CA ASP A 33 11.91 -18.58 -15.12
C ASP A 33 10.99 -18.13 -13.98
N GLN A 34 9.90 -18.86 -13.79
CA GLN A 34 8.91 -18.60 -12.76
C GLN A 34 9.52 -18.64 -11.35
N LYS A 35 10.46 -19.56 -11.08
CA LYS A 35 11.09 -19.68 -9.77
C LYS A 35 11.96 -18.46 -9.49
N ALA A 36 12.79 -18.04 -10.44
CA ALA A 36 13.63 -16.85 -10.29
C ALA A 36 12.79 -15.59 -10.02
N VAL A 37 11.66 -15.44 -10.72
CA VAL A 37 10.75 -14.31 -10.51
C VAL A 37 10.06 -14.39 -9.14
N LYS A 38 9.66 -15.58 -8.71
CA LYS A 38 9.09 -15.79 -7.38
C LYS A 38 10.08 -15.48 -6.27
N ASP A 39 11.31 -15.96 -6.37
CA ASP A 39 12.37 -15.70 -5.39
C ASP A 39 12.65 -14.19 -5.28
N TYR A 40 12.68 -13.48 -6.42
CA TYR A 40 12.81 -12.02 -6.44
C TYR A 40 11.63 -11.35 -5.73
N LEU A 41 10.39 -11.71 -6.07
CA LEU A 41 9.18 -11.17 -5.45
C LEU A 41 9.18 -11.36 -3.93
N ASP A 42 9.46 -12.58 -3.46
CA ASP A 42 9.49 -12.90 -2.03
C ASP A 42 10.58 -12.07 -1.31
N SER A 43 11.75 -11.89 -1.93
CA SER A 43 12.81 -11.02 -1.38
C SER A 43 12.37 -9.56 -1.26
N GLN A 44 11.64 -9.03 -2.25
CA GLN A 44 11.15 -7.65 -2.21
C GLN A 44 10.05 -7.49 -1.17
N HIS A 45 9.21 -8.50 -0.97
CA HIS A 45 8.19 -8.48 0.06
C HIS A 45 8.81 -8.44 1.47
N VAL A 46 9.88 -9.19 1.72
CA VAL A 46 10.63 -9.13 2.98
C VAL A 46 11.19 -7.72 3.22
N ILE A 47 11.84 -7.14 2.21
CA ILE A 47 12.35 -5.75 2.29
C ILE A 47 11.20 -4.77 2.55
N PHE A 48 10.08 -4.90 1.83
CA PHE A 48 8.93 -4.01 1.93
C PHE A 48 8.38 -3.91 3.36
N LYS A 49 8.32 -5.02 4.09
CA LYS A 49 7.86 -5.07 5.49
C LYS A 49 8.76 -4.32 6.48
N THR A 50 9.99 -4.00 6.09
CA THR A 50 10.96 -3.25 6.92
C THR A 50 10.98 -1.76 6.61
N LEU A 51 10.33 -1.34 5.52
CA LEU A 51 10.36 0.05 5.08
C LEU A 51 9.42 0.92 5.94
N PRO A 52 9.75 2.20 6.14
CA PRO A 52 8.89 3.11 6.87
C PRO A 52 7.62 3.45 6.07
N PHE A 53 6.61 3.99 6.77
CA PHE A 53 5.31 4.39 6.23
C PHE A 53 5.42 5.08 4.87
N GLU A 54 6.28 6.09 4.74
CA GLU A 54 6.37 6.97 3.57
C GLU A 54 6.85 6.26 2.31
N LYS A 55 7.56 5.14 2.48
CA LYS A 55 8.10 4.34 1.37
C LYS A 55 7.10 3.32 0.85
N VAL A 56 6.14 2.92 1.68
CA VAL A 56 5.12 1.91 1.36
C VAL A 56 3.73 2.52 1.09
N ALA A 57 3.52 3.78 1.45
CA ALA A 57 2.25 4.47 1.30
C ALA A 57 1.90 4.87 -0.13
N PHE A 58 0.61 4.77 -0.48
CA PHE A 58 0.08 5.18 -1.77
C PHE A 58 -0.05 6.71 -1.83
N PRO A 59 0.56 7.40 -2.81
CA PRO A 59 0.34 8.82 -3.04
C PRO A 59 -1.05 9.06 -3.68
N ARG A 60 -1.88 9.92 -3.08
CA ARG A 60 -3.20 10.32 -3.61
C ARG A 60 -3.48 11.80 -3.37
N GLY A 61 -4.24 12.41 -4.28
CA GLY A 61 -4.92 13.67 -3.99
C GLY A 61 -6.19 13.41 -3.19
N VAL A 62 -6.54 14.32 -2.29
CA VAL A 62 -7.77 14.26 -1.50
C VAL A 62 -8.74 15.32 -2.02
N ASN A 63 -9.72 14.88 -2.81
CA ASN A 63 -10.77 15.73 -3.37
C ASN A 63 -12.10 15.51 -2.63
N GLU A 64 -12.99 16.50 -2.66
CA GLU A 64 -14.29 16.47 -1.97
C GLU A 64 -14.17 16.19 -0.47
N PHE A 65 -13.03 16.49 0.15
CA PHE A 65 -12.75 16.20 1.56
C PHE A 65 -13.84 16.76 2.48
N ASN A 66 -14.22 18.03 2.25
CA ASN A 66 -15.16 18.73 3.12
C ASN A 66 -16.56 18.10 3.10
N LYS A 67 -16.97 17.53 1.96
CA LYS A 67 -18.26 16.83 1.81
C LYS A 67 -18.38 15.62 2.74
N TYR A 68 -17.27 14.96 3.05
CA TYR A 68 -17.26 13.72 3.81
C TYR A 68 -17.04 13.89 5.31
N ILE A 69 -16.79 15.11 5.78
CA ILE A 69 -16.63 15.38 7.22
C ILE A 69 -17.93 14.99 7.96
N GLY A 70 -17.80 14.16 8.99
CA GLY A 70 -18.94 13.66 9.78
C GLY A 70 -19.69 12.47 9.15
N GLN A 71 -19.33 12.06 7.92
CA GLN A 71 -19.92 10.88 7.30
C GLN A 71 -19.20 9.59 7.74
N THR A 72 -19.96 8.51 7.93
CA THR A 72 -19.43 7.19 8.32
C THR A 72 -19.59 6.14 7.23
N LYS A 73 -20.45 6.39 6.24
CA LYS A 73 -20.74 5.47 5.13
C LYS A 73 -20.46 6.16 3.80
N GLY A 74 -20.03 5.40 2.80
CA GLY A 74 -19.81 5.91 1.44
C GLY A 74 -18.61 6.87 1.30
N VAL A 75 -17.75 6.99 2.31
CA VAL A 75 -16.56 7.84 2.25
C VAL A 75 -15.44 7.10 1.50
N PRO A 76 -14.91 7.65 0.40
CA PRO A 76 -13.77 7.07 -0.31
C PRO A 76 -12.53 6.95 0.60
N LEU A 77 -11.68 5.98 0.31
CA LEU A 77 -10.59 5.59 1.20
C LEU A 77 -9.63 6.73 1.55
N ALA A 78 -9.19 7.52 0.57
CA ALA A 78 -8.21 8.60 0.80
C ALA A 78 -8.80 9.77 1.63
N PRO A 79 -9.99 10.34 1.31
CA PRO A 79 -10.68 11.26 2.20
C PRO A 79 -10.92 10.70 3.60
N ARG A 80 -11.33 9.43 3.73
CA ARG A 80 -11.53 8.78 5.03
C ARG A 80 -10.23 8.75 5.85
N ALA A 81 -9.14 8.31 5.23
CA ALA A 81 -7.83 8.23 5.88
C ALA A 81 -7.32 9.61 6.33
N ALA A 82 -7.58 10.66 5.53
CA ALA A 82 -7.27 12.04 5.89
C ALA A 82 -8.12 12.56 7.06
N ILE A 83 -9.42 12.24 7.10
CA ILE A 83 -10.31 12.60 8.21
C ILE A 83 -9.83 11.96 9.52
N VAL A 84 -9.41 10.69 9.48
CA VAL A 84 -8.86 9.99 10.66
C VAL A 84 -7.59 10.69 11.15
N PHE A 85 -6.66 11.04 10.25
CA PHE A 85 -5.45 11.77 10.62
C PHE A 85 -5.78 13.09 11.33
N ASN A 86 -6.61 13.94 10.72
CA ASN A 86 -6.99 15.23 11.32
C ASN A 86 -7.66 15.06 12.67
N LYS A 87 -8.55 14.06 12.82
CA LYS A 87 -9.22 13.77 14.09
C LYS A 87 -8.20 13.47 15.19
N PHE A 88 -7.21 12.61 14.93
CA PHE A 88 -6.23 12.21 15.94
C PHE A 88 -5.18 13.28 16.21
N VAL A 89 -4.76 14.07 15.21
CA VAL A 89 -3.90 15.24 15.42
C VAL A 89 -4.55 16.22 16.38
N LYS A 90 -5.84 16.54 16.19
CA LYS A 90 -6.60 17.42 17.08
C LYS A 90 -6.80 16.81 18.47
N MET A 91 -7.27 15.56 18.54
CA MET A 91 -7.56 14.90 19.81
C MET A 91 -6.34 14.76 20.71
N MET A 92 -5.14 14.68 20.12
CA MET A 92 -3.87 14.59 20.84
C MET A 92 -3.15 15.95 21.00
N ASN A 93 -3.78 17.06 20.57
CA ASN A 93 -3.21 18.42 20.58
C ASN A 93 -1.84 18.51 19.88
N LEU A 94 -1.72 17.92 18.69
CA LEU A 94 -0.47 17.88 17.91
C LEU A 94 -0.45 18.88 16.74
N GLU A 95 -1.39 19.83 16.70
CA GLU A 95 -1.54 20.81 15.61
C GLU A 95 -0.31 21.72 15.46
N ASP A 96 0.44 21.96 16.54
CA ASP A 96 1.70 22.73 16.51
C ASP A 96 2.84 21.97 15.81
N LYS A 97 2.72 20.64 15.65
CA LYS A 97 3.75 19.77 15.05
C LYS A 97 3.38 19.26 13.66
N TYR A 98 2.10 19.02 13.43
CA TYR A 98 1.63 18.39 12.20
C TYR A 98 0.51 19.21 11.57
N GLN A 99 0.74 19.62 10.33
CA GLN A 99 -0.26 20.30 9.52
C GLN A 99 -1.45 19.37 9.25
N LEU A 100 -2.66 19.90 9.43
CA LEU A 100 -3.89 19.21 9.05
C LEU A 100 -4.01 19.07 7.53
N ILE A 101 -4.62 17.99 7.09
CA ILE A 101 -4.93 17.75 5.68
C ILE A 101 -6.18 18.54 5.28
N HIS A 102 -6.12 19.21 4.15
CA HIS A 102 -7.21 19.98 3.55
C HIS A 102 -7.63 19.41 2.20
N GLU A 103 -8.74 19.93 1.67
CA GLU A 103 -9.17 19.58 0.33
C GLU A 103 -8.15 20.07 -0.72
N GLY A 104 -7.84 19.22 -1.68
CA GLY A 104 -6.83 19.46 -2.72
C GLY A 104 -5.41 19.01 -2.33
N ASP A 105 -5.17 18.68 -1.07
CA ASP A 105 -3.85 18.21 -0.63
C ASP A 105 -3.48 16.87 -1.25
N LYS A 106 -2.18 16.69 -1.45
CA LYS A 106 -1.60 15.39 -1.80
C LYS A 106 -1.13 14.72 -0.53
N VAL A 107 -1.64 13.54 -0.29
CA VAL A 107 -1.34 12.72 0.88
C VAL A 107 -0.68 11.41 0.48
N LYS A 108 -0.11 10.76 1.47
CA LYS A 108 0.30 9.36 1.43
C LYS A 108 -0.58 8.59 2.39
N TYR A 109 -1.15 7.47 1.94
CA TYR A 109 -1.97 6.62 2.83
C TYR A 109 -1.49 5.15 2.85
N CYS A 110 -1.69 4.52 4.00
CA CYS A 110 -1.51 3.07 4.20
C CYS A 110 -2.78 2.43 4.75
N TYR A 111 -2.92 1.13 4.48
CA TYR A 111 -3.86 0.28 5.20
C TYR A 111 -3.37 -0.02 6.62
N LEU A 112 -4.30 -0.17 7.54
CA LEU A 112 -4.07 -0.50 8.94
C LEU A 112 -4.66 -1.87 9.26
N LYS A 113 -4.00 -2.61 10.15
CA LYS A 113 -4.54 -3.86 10.70
C LYS A 113 -5.74 -3.56 11.57
N GLU A 114 -6.76 -4.40 11.52
CA GLU A 114 -7.95 -4.29 12.36
C GLU A 114 -8.07 -5.49 13.31
N PRO A 115 -8.49 -5.29 14.57
CA PRO A 115 -8.83 -4.01 15.20
C PRO A 115 -7.61 -3.17 15.58
N ASN A 116 -7.78 -1.84 15.65
CA ASN A 116 -6.75 -0.89 16.08
C ASN A 116 -7.36 0.26 16.90
N ARG A 117 -6.50 1.12 17.47
CA ARG A 117 -6.91 2.20 18.38
C ARG A 117 -7.59 3.37 17.67
N VAL A 118 -7.40 3.49 16.34
CA VAL A 118 -8.01 4.58 15.57
C VAL A 118 -9.39 4.23 15.02
N GLY A 119 -9.79 2.96 15.08
CA GLY A 119 -11.10 2.48 14.62
C GLY A 119 -11.28 2.68 13.10
N SER A 120 -10.19 2.54 12.34
CA SER A 120 -10.21 2.69 10.88
C SER A 120 -9.20 1.76 10.22
N ASN A 121 -9.50 1.34 9.01
CA ASN A 121 -8.64 0.45 8.22
C ASN A 121 -7.59 1.19 7.37
N ALA A 122 -7.52 2.52 7.47
CA ALA A 122 -6.55 3.33 6.74
C ALA A 122 -6.24 4.63 7.46
N ILE A 123 -5.02 5.14 7.23
CA ILE A 123 -4.54 6.42 7.74
C ILE A 123 -3.71 7.11 6.65
N ALA A 124 -3.77 8.45 6.63
CA ALA A 124 -3.00 9.27 5.70
C ALA A 124 -2.10 10.27 6.45
N CYS A 125 -1.09 10.80 5.78
CA CYS A 125 -0.34 11.99 6.20
C CYS A 125 0.10 12.79 4.96
N LEU A 126 0.49 14.04 5.15
CA LEU A 126 1.04 14.87 4.05
C LEU A 126 2.44 14.39 3.65
N ASP A 127 3.36 14.41 4.61
CA ASP A 127 4.77 14.09 4.37
C ASP A 127 5.28 12.96 5.25
N LYS A 128 5.49 13.24 6.54
CA LYS A 128 6.04 12.32 7.52
C LYS A 128 4.95 11.79 8.44
N PHE A 129 4.98 10.50 8.71
CA PHE A 129 4.05 9.87 9.63
C PHE A 129 4.36 10.31 11.08
N PRO A 130 3.34 10.73 11.87
CA PRO A 130 3.56 11.12 13.26
C PRO A 130 4.07 9.96 14.11
N VAL A 131 5.19 10.17 14.81
CA VAL A 131 5.77 9.13 15.69
C VAL A 131 4.82 8.78 16.85
N GLU A 132 3.99 9.74 17.26
CA GLU A 132 2.94 9.53 18.27
C GLU A 132 1.89 8.50 17.83
N PHE A 133 1.78 8.21 16.52
CA PHE A 133 0.78 7.29 15.98
C PHE A 133 1.30 5.85 15.86
N ASP A 134 2.61 5.60 15.99
CA ASP A 134 3.24 4.30 15.71
C ASP A 134 2.55 3.11 16.42
N ARG A 135 2.12 3.29 17.68
CA ARG A 135 1.44 2.24 18.45
C ARG A 135 -0.06 2.15 18.20
N MET A 136 -0.67 3.20 17.67
CA MET A 136 -2.13 3.28 17.45
C MET A 136 -2.53 2.83 16.05
N CYS A 137 -1.61 2.98 15.10
CA CYS A 137 -1.82 2.79 13.67
C CYS A 137 -0.88 1.70 13.15
N PRO A 138 -1.06 0.43 13.53
CA PRO A 138 -0.25 -0.67 13.00
C PRO A 138 -0.53 -0.83 11.50
N ILE A 139 0.48 -0.59 10.66
CA ILE A 139 0.38 -0.76 9.20
C ILE A 139 0.14 -2.23 8.85
N ASP A 140 -0.80 -2.47 7.94
CA ASP A 140 -1.01 -3.77 7.33
C ASP A 140 -0.11 -3.91 6.09
N TYR A 141 1.15 -4.30 6.30
CA TYR A 141 2.11 -4.46 5.21
C TYR A 141 1.72 -5.56 4.23
N ASP A 142 1.03 -6.61 4.67
CA ASP A 142 0.61 -7.70 3.79
C ASP A 142 -0.49 -7.21 2.83
N LEU A 143 -1.54 -6.56 3.35
CA LEU A 143 -2.57 -5.96 2.52
C LEU A 143 -2.03 -4.83 1.63
N GLN A 144 -1.11 -4.02 2.18
CA GLN A 144 -0.46 -2.96 1.42
C GLN A 144 0.33 -3.53 0.23
N TRP A 145 1.10 -4.61 0.44
CA TRP A 145 1.83 -5.31 -0.62
C TRP A 145 0.90 -5.93 -1.65
N GLU A 146 -0.15 -6.63 -1.20
CA GLU A 146 -1.18 -7.22 -2.06
C GLU A 146 -1.75 -6.17 -3.03
N LYS A 147 -2.26 -5.06 -2.49
CA LYS A 147 -2.88 -4.00 -3.31
C LYS A 147 -1.88 -3.25 -4.18
N ALA A 148 -0.66 -3.01 -3.69
CA ALA A 148 0.32 -2.18 -4.39
C ALA A 148 1.07 -2.95 -5.47
N TYR A 149 1.30 -4.24 -5.26
CA TYR A 149 2.20 -5.06 -6.05
C TYR A 149 1.51 -6.27 -6.68
N MET A 150 0.89 -7.13 -5.87
CA MET A 150 0.35 -8.40 -6.36
C MET A 150 -0.81 -8.17 -7.32
N ASN A 151 -1.76 -7.31 -6.97
CA ASN A 151 -2.94 -7.04 -7.80
C ASN A 151 -2.56 -6.46 -9.18
N PRO A 152 -1.61 -5.51 -9.30
CA PRO A 152 -1.10 -5.09 -10.60
C PRO A 152 -0.43 -6.19 -11.44
N MET A 153 0.21 -7.18 -10.80
CA MET A 153 0.92 -8.26 -11.48
C MET A 153 0.05 -9.47 -11.81
N GLU A 154 -1.07 -9.66 -11.11
CA GLU A 154 -1.96 -10.82 -11.23
C GLU A 154 -2.34 -11.10 -12.68
N LYS A 155 -2.85 -10.09 -13.39
CA LYS A 155 -3.22 -10.22 -14.81
C LYS A 155 -2.04 -10.60 -15.71
N ILE A 156 -0.82 -10.15 -15.38
CA ILE A 156 0.36 -10.50 -16.17
C ILE A 156 0.70 -11.97 -15.96
N PHE A 157 0.72 -12.41 -14.71
CA PHE A 157 0.98 -13.81 -14.37
C PHE A 157 -0.07 -14.73 -15.02
N GLU A 158 -1.35 -14.38 -14.96
CA GLU A 158 -2.42 -15.11 -15.65
C GLU A 158 -2.19 -15.20 -17.16
N LEU A 159 -1.86 -14.09 -17.82
CA LEU A 159 -1.64 -14.04 -19.28
C LEU A 159 -0.46 -14.91 -19.73
N ILE A 160 0.57 -15.04 -18.91
CA ILE A 160 1.74 -15.91 -19.21
C ILE A 160 1.60 -17.31 -18.62
N GLY A 161 0.45 -17.64 -18.02
CA GLY A 161 0.15 -18.96 -17.45
C GLY A 161 0.91 -19.29 -16.15
N TRP A 162 1.36 -18.29 -15.40
CA TRP A 162 2.11 -18.47 -14.16
C TRP A 162 1.22 -18.39 -12.92
N SER A 163 1.47 -19.28 -11.96
CA SER A 163 0.84 -19.24 -10.63
C SER A 163 1.83 -18.77 -9.58
N MET A 164 1.63 -17.55 -9.08
CA MET A 164 2.51 -16.92 -8.09
C MET A 164 1.96 -16.93 -6.66
N ASN A 165 0.76 -17.49 -6.46
CA ASN A 165 0.16 -17.59 -5.14
C ASN A 165 0.87 -18.66 -4.31
N ASN A 166 1.23 -18.33 -3.08
CA ASN A 166 1.72 -19.26 -2.06
C ASN A 166 0.65 -20.29 -1.59
N LYS A 167 -0.47 -20.45 -2.29
CA LYS A 167 -1.35 -21.61 -2.08
C LYS A 167 -0.80 -22.83 -2.82
N ALA A 168 0.50 -23.11 -2.65
CA ALA A 168 0.90 -24.50 -2.59
C ALA A 168 0.45 -24.96 -1.21
N VAL A 169 -0.82 -25.37 -1.10
CA VAL A 169 -1.11 -26.43 -0.14
C VAL A 169 -0.34 -27.62 -0.72
N SER A 170 0.87 -27.83 -0.21
CA SER A 170 1.51 -29.09 -0.44
C SER A 170 0.63 -30.15 0.23
N LEU A 171 0.49 -31.33 -0.37
CA LEU A 171 -0.19 -32.45 0.30
C LEU A 171 0.46 -32.76 1.67
N GLU A 172 1.71 -32.34 1.88
CA GLU A 172 2.49 -32.51 3.11
C GLU A 172 1.95 -31.67 4.27
N ASP A 173 1.35 -30.50 4.01
CA ASP A 173 0.70 -29.66 5.04
C ASP A 173 -0.59 -30.29 5.59
N PHE A 174 -1.15 -31.31 4.91
CA PHE A 174 -2.36 -32.02 5.34
C PHE A 174 -2.08 -33.21 6.28
N PHE A 175 -0.82 -33.66 6.39
CA PHE A 175 -0.42 -34.82 7.19
C PHE A 175 0.48 -34.48 8.39
N SER A 176 0.60 -33.19 8.72
CA SER A 176 1.37 -32.69 9.87
C SER A 176 0.49 -32.45 11.10
#